data_AF-A0A2D6XIZ5-F1
#
_entry.id   AF-A0A2D6XIZ5-F1
#
_cell.length_a   1.000
_cell.length_b   1.000
_cell.length_c   1.000
_cell.angle_alpha   90.00
_cell.angle_beta   90.00
_cell.angle_gamma   90.00
#
_symmetry.space_group_name_H-M   'P 1'
#
loop_
_entity.id
_entity.type
_entity.pdbx_description
1 polymer ?
#
loop_
_entity_poly.entity_id
_entity_poly.type
_entity_poly.pdbx_seq_one_letter_code
_entity_poly.pdbx_strand_id
1 'polypeptide(L)'
;MGHLTTRADNHWFDEKYRRGERPTLRDRAALFTQLDIRLSDRTKRKLEDELKEKLQDLKRNYCPSTHILAYELLFCFAPFLGLDDKDYLDYIDRYNQALKRHQGEVVFDCNFDPDETRTPQP
;
A
#
# COMPACT_ATOMS: atom_id res chain seq x y z
N MET A 1 22.80 24.64 1.38
CA MET A 1 22.50 24.30 2.79
C MET A 1 21.83 22.94 2.78
N GLY A 2 22.53 21.90 3.21
CA GLY A 2 22.00 20.54 3.24
C GLY A 2 21.31 20.27 4.57
N HIS A 3 20.02 19.94 4.54
CA HIS A 3 19.36 19.37 5.69
C HIS A 3 19.89 17.94 5.88
N LEU A 4 20.77 17.78 6.86
CA LEU A 4 21.03 16.49 7.50
C LEU A 4 19.71 16.07 8.16
N THR A 5 18.93 15.22 7.50
CA THR A 5 17.85 14.46 8.15
C THR A 5 18.50 13.57 9.19
N THR A 6 18.50 14.05 10.43
CA THR A 6 19.18 13.46 11.56
C THR A 6 18.63 12.08 11.85
N ARG A 7 19.54 11.15 12.15
CA ARG A 7 19.31 9.74 12.55
C ARG A 7 18.23 9.53 13.64
N ALA A 8 17.80 10.59 14.34
CA ALA A 8 16.76 10.57 15.35
C ALA A 8 15.33 10.39 14.78
N ASP A 9 15.07 10.84 13.55
CA ASP A 9 13.73 10.85 12.97
C ASP A 9 13.28 9.46 12.46
N ASN A 10 14.23 8.56 12.19
CA ASN A 10 13.96 7.19 11.74
C ASN A 10 13.84 6.19 12.90
N HIS A 11 13.88 6.65 14.15
CA HIS A 11 13.83 5.75 15.31
C HIS A 11 12.56 4.90 15.29
N TRP A 12 11.41 5.44 14.84
CA TRP A 12 10.17 4.67 14.73
C TRP A 12 10.28 3.53 13.71
N PHE A 13 10.97 3.75 12.58
CA PHE A 13 11.18 2.74 11.54
C PHE A 13 12.15 1.67 12.05
N ASP A 14 13.28 2.09 12.61
CA ASP A 14 14.28 1.19 13.20
C ASP A 14 13.71 0.39 14.38
N GLU A 15 12.85 1.00 15.20
CA GLU A 15 12.19 0.38 16.35
C GLU A 15 11.13 -0.64 15.91
N LYS A 16 10.35 -0.32 14.87
CA LYS A 16 9.37 -1.25 14.27
C LYS A 16 10.04 -2.51 13.71
N TYR A 17 11.23 -2.40 13.12
CA TYR A 17 11.92 -3.53 12.45
C TYR A 17 13.09 -4.12 13.22
N ARG A 18 13.29 -3.74 14.48
CA ARG A 18 14.41 -4.20 15.32
C ARG A 18 14.50 -5.73 15.47
N ARG A 19 13.40 -6.45 15.20
CA ARG A 19 13.29 -7.91 15.30
C ARG A 19 13.52 -8.64 13.96
N GLY A 20 13.94 -7.94 12.90
CA GLY A 20 14.22 -8.54 11.59
C GLY A 20 13.00 -8.69 10.68
N GLU A 21 11.89 -8.06 11.04
CA GLU A 21 10.71 -7.97 10.16
C GLU A 21 11.03 -7.17 8.90
N ARG A 22 10.39 -7.53 7.78
CA ARG A 22 10.58 -6.82 6.51
C ARG A 22 9.65 -5.62 6.44
N PRO A 23 10.13 -4.43 6.05
CA PRO A 23 9.27 -3.26 5.89
C PRO A 23 8.27 -3.44 4.77
N THR A 24 7.00 -3.15 5.06
CA THR A 24 5.91 -3.10 4.07
C THR A 24 6.11 -1.94 3.11
N LEU A 25 5.37 -1.91 2.00
CA LEU A 25 5.42 -0.75 1.10
C LEU A 25 4.85 0.50 1.79
N ARG A 26 3.78 0.37 2.57
CA ARG A 26 3.26 1.48 3.37
C ARG A 26 4.34 2.11 4.26
N ASP A 27 5.15 1.29 4.90
CA ASP A 27 6.21 1.76 5.79
C ASP A 27 7.34 2.46 5.04
N ARG A 28 7.67 1.98 3.83
CA ARG A 28 8.63 2.65 2.94
C ARG A 28 8.08 3.99 2.43
N ALA A 29 6.80 4.07 2.09
CA ALA A 29 6.17 5.31 1.67
C ALA A 29 6.19 6.37 2.79
N ALA A 30 5.84 5.97 4.01
CA ALA A 30 5.90 6.85 5.18
C ALA A 30 7.33 7.38 5.42
N LEU A 31 8.34 6.50 5.29
CA LEU A 31 9.74 6.89 5.41
C LEU A 31 10.16 7.85 4.29
N PHE A 32 9.74 7.63 3.04
CA PHE A 32 10.05 8.53 1.93
C PHE A 32 9.43 9.91 2.11
N THR A 33 8.20 10.00 2.65
CA THR A 33 7.56 11.29 2.97
C THR A 33 8.39 12.04 4.00
N GLN A 34 8.78 11.35 5.08
CA GLN A 34 9.51 11.96 6.19
C GLN A 34 10.91 12.44 5.79
N LEU A 35 11.58 11.68 4.93
CA LEU A 35 12.92 12.00 4.44
C LEU A 35 12.92 12.92 3.21
N ASP A 36 11.75 13.39 2.76
CA ASP A 36 11.56 14.16 1.51
C ASP A 36 12.29 13.53 0.31
N ILE A 37 12.23 12.19 0.22
CA ILE A 37 12.92 11.44 -0.84
C ILE A 37 12.08 11.52 -2.11
N ARG A 38 12.69 12.09 -3.15
CA ARG A 38 12.14 12.06 -4.50
C ARG A 38 12.52 10.75 -5.19
N LEU A 39 11.53 10.07 -5.75
CA LEU A 39 11.75 8.90 -6.59
C LEU A 39 12.35 9.28 -7.94
N SER A 40 13.23 8.42 -8.47
CA SER A 40 13.70 8.53 -9.86
C SER A 40 12.56 8.23 -10.84
N ASP A 41 12.60 8.80 -12.04
CA ASP A 41 11.58 8.54 -13.08
C ASP A 41 11.49 7.06 -13.45
N ARG A 42 12.62 6.34 -13.42
CA ARG A 42 12.64 4.89 -13.63
C ARG A 42 11.87 4.15 -12.54
N THR A 43 12.01 4.57 -11.28
CA THR A 43 11.30 3.95 -10.16
C THR A 43 9.81 4.27 -10.23
N LYS A 44 9.44 5.52 -10.55
CA LYS A 44 8.05 5.93 -10.72
C LYS A 44 7.35 5.09 -11.79
N ARG A 45 7.95 4.96 -12.98
CA ARG A 45 7.42 4.12 -14.07
C ARG A 45 7.23 2.67 -13.64
N LYS A 46 8.22 2.08 -12.95
CA LYS A 46 8.11 0.71 -12.45
C LYS A 46 6.94 0.51 -11.48
N LEU A 47 6.77 1.43 -10.54
CA LEU A 47 5.67 1.36 -9.57
C LEU A 47 4.32 1.61 -10.24
N GLU A 48 4.26 2.47 -11.24
CA GLU A 48 3.05 2.70 -12.03
C GLU A 48 2.68 1.48 -12.88
N ASP A 49 3.65 0.86 -13.54
CA ASP A 49 3.47 -0.39 -14.30
C ASP A 49 3.00 -1.53 -13.38
N GLU A 50 3.59 -1.63 -12.18
CA GLU A 50 3.18 -2.59 -11.17
C GLU A 50 1.74 -2.33 -10.68
N LEU A 51 1.36 -1.07 -10.45
CA LEU A 51 -0.01 -0.70 -10.11
C LEU A 51 -0.99 -1.11 -11.22
N LYS A 52 -0.67 -0.84 -12.49
CA LYS A 52 -1.49 -1.25 -13.64
C LYS A 52 -1.68 -2.77 -13.68
N GLU A 53 -0.60 -3.52 -13.48
CA GLU A 53 -0.63 -4.98 -13.43
C GLU A 53 -1.55 -5.48 -12.30
N LYS A 54 -1.38 -4.97 -11.07
CA LYS A 54 -2.19 -5.42 -9.92
C LYS A 54 -3.66 -5.05 -10.05
N LEU A 55 -3.99 -3.90 -10.65
CA LEU A 55 -5.38 -3.55 -10.96
C LEU A 55 -5.98 -4.47 -12.02
N GLN A 56 -5.21 -4.87 -13.03
CA GLN A 56 -5.66 -5.83 -14.03
C GLN A 56 -5.85 -7.22 -13.44
N ASP A 57 -4.96 -7.65 -12.54
CA ASP A 57 -5.08 -8.91 -11.82
C ASP A 57 -6.32 -8.92 -10.92
N LEU A 58 -6.52 -7.87 -10.12
CA LEU A 58 -7.73 -7.71 -9.28
C LEU A 58 -9.00 -7.74 -10.10
N LYS A 59 -9.01 -7.12 -11.28
CA LYS A 59 -10.17 -7.17 -12.19
C LYS A 59 -10.48 -8.59 -12.66
N ARG A 60 -9.48 -9.45 -12.80
CA ARG A 60 -9.65 -10.85 -13.24
C ARG A 60 -10.07 -11.75 -12.10
N ASN A 61 -9.38 -11.67 -10.96
CA ASN A 61 -9.60 -12.51 -9.80
C ASN A 61 -9.22 -11.77 -8.52
N TYR A 62 -10.04 -11.87 -7.48
CA TYR A 62 -9.67 -11.31 -6.19
C TYR A 62 -8.58 -12.14 -5.52
N CYS A 63 -7.60 -11.45 -4.94
CA CYS A 63 -6.57 -12.04 -4.09
C CYS A 63 -6.19 -11.02 -3.01
N PRO A 64 -6.24 -11.35 -1.71
CA PRO A 64 -5.95 -10.40 -0.63
C PRO A 64 -4.58 -9.75 -0.74
N SER A 65 -3.55 -10.50 -1.12
CA SER A 65 -2.19 -9.97 -1.29
C SER A 65 -2.11 -8.98 -2.45
N THR A 66 -2.76 -9.26 -3.57
CA THR A 66 -2.87 -8.32 -4.70
C THR A 66 -3.67 -7.08 -4.32
N HIS A 67 -4.74 -7.23 -3.53
CA HIS A 67 -5.54 -6.11 -3.03
C HIS A 67 -4.74 -5.17 -2.15
N ILE A 68 -4.04 -5.72 -1.14
CA ILE A 68 -3.18 -4.96 -0.24
C ILE A 68 -2.09 -4.24 -1.04
N LEU A 69 -1.42 -4.94 -1.96
CA LEU A 69 -0.36 -4.35 -2.77
C LEU A 69 -0.87 -3.22 -3.67
N ALA A 70 -2.01 -3.41 -4.35
CA ALA A 70 -2.62 -2.36 -5.15
C ALA A 70 -3.05 -1.17 -4.29
N TYR A 71 -3.58 -1.41 -3.09
CA TYR A 71 -3.92 -0.37 -2.13
C TYR A 71 -2.68 0.43 -1.70
N GLU A 72 -1.59 -0.24 -1.34
CA GLU A 72 -0.35 0.44 -0.92
C GLU A 72 0.26 1.25 -2.07
N LEU A 73 0.28 0.71 -3.29
CA LEU A 73 0.77 1.43 -4.47
C LEU A 73 -0.09 2.68 -4.77
N LEU A 74 -1.41 2.55 -4.67
CA LEU A 74 -2.35 3.62 -5.00
C LEU A 74 -2.47 4.67 -3.90
N PHE A 75 -2.62 4.30 -2.64
CA PHE A 75 -2.93 5.24 -1.56
C PHE A 75 -1.71 5.65 -0.74
N CYS A 76 -0.64 4.85 -0.72
CA CYS A 76 0.59 5.21 -0.02
C CYS A 76 1.64 5.78 -0.99
N PHE A 77 1.76 5.23 -2.20
CA PHE A 77 2.80 5.65 -3.14
C PHE A 77 2.38 6.68 -4.20
N ALA A 78 1.08 6.92 -4.44
CA ALA A 78 0.63 7.92 -5.42
C ALA A 78 1.27 9.30 -5.28
N PRO A 79 1.48 9.87 -4.07
CA PRO A 79 2.17 11.16 -3.93
C PRO A 79 3.58 11.19 -4.54
N PHE A 80 4.23 10.03 -4.64
CA PHE A 80 5.58 9.92 -5.19
C PHE A 80 5.63 9.53 -6.66
N LEU A 81 4.53 8.99 -7.19
CA LEU A 81 4.41 8.60 -8.60
C LEU A 81 4.35 9.83 -9.52
N GLY A 82 3.98 11.00 -8.98
CA GLY A 82 3.82 12.21 -9.78
C GLY A 82 2.66 12.11 -10.78
N LEU A 83 1.63 11.34 -10.42
CA LEU A 83 0.37 11.28 -11.16
C LEU A 83 -0.29 12.64 -11.13
N ASP A 84 -0.86 13.06 -12.25
CA ASP A 84 -1.77 14.19 -12.23
C ASP A 84 -3.10 13.80 -11.56
N ASP A 85 -3.90 14.80 -11.17
CA ASP A 85 -5.17 14.57 -10.47
C ASP A 85 -6.14 13.68 -11.27
N LYS A 86 -6.09 13.76 -12.61
CA LYS A 86 -6.98 13.01 -13.49
C LYS A 86 -6.58 11.54 -13.53
N ASP A 87 -5.29 11.26 -13.70
CA ASP A 87 -4.73 9.91 -13.72
C ASP A 87 -4.95 9.25 -12.36
N TYR A 88 -4.73 9.98 -11.27
CA TYR A 88 -4.98 9.47 -9.92
C TYR A 88 -6.45 9.06 -9.72
N LEU A 89 -7.40 9.91 -10.13
CA LEU A 89 -8.83 9.60 -10.05
C LEU A 89 -9.23 8.41 -10.95
N ASP A 90 -8.64 8.27 -12.14
CA ASP A 90 -8.86 7.12 -13.01
C ASP A 90 -8.36 5.81 -12.38
N TYR A 91 -7.21 5.82 -11.70
CA TYR A 91 -6.74 4.64 -10.95
C TYR A 91 -7.65 4.28 -9.77
N ILE A 92 -8.16 5.27 -9.02
CA ILE A 92 -9.13 5.05 -7.95
C ILE A 92 -10.41 4.41 -8.50
N ASP A 93 -10.94 4.92 -9.61
CA ASP A 93 -12.15 4.36 -10.22
C ASP A 93 -11.94 2.92 -10.66
N ARG A 94 -10.82 2.62 -11.34
CA ARG A 94 -10.46 1.25 -11.75
C ARG A 94 -10.31 0.30 -10.56
N TYR A 95 -9.71 0.76 -9.47
CA TYR A 95 -9.59 -0.01 -8.23
C TYR A 95 -10.96 -0.33 -7.63
N ASN A 96 -11.83 0.68 -7.49
CA ASN A 96 -13.17 0.49 -6.95
C ASN A 96 -14.03 -0.42 -7.83
N GLN A 97 -13.92 -0.31 -9.16
CA GLN A 97 -14.60 -1.20 -10.09
C GLN A 97 -14.11 -2.65 -9.96
N ALA A 98 -12.80 -2.86 -9.81
CA ALA A 98 -12.23 -4.19 -9.59
C ALA A 98 -12.76 -4.83 -8.29
N LEU A 99 -12.84 -4.05 -7.19
CA LEU A 99 -13.39 -4.55 -5.93
C LEU A 99 -14.90 -4.79 -5.98
N LYS A 100 -15.67 -3.90 -6.62
CA LYS A 100 -17.11 -4.06 -6.77
C LYS A 100 -17.48 -5.33 -7.53
N ARG A 101 -16.65 -5.74 -8.49
CA ARG A 101 -16.83 -7.02 -9.20
C ARG A 101 -16.75 -8.23 -8.27
N HIS A 102 -15.95 -8.12 -7.21
CA HIS A 102 -15.68 -9.19 -6.25
C HIS A 102 -16.26 -8.88 -4.86
N GLN A 103 -17.28 -8.01 -4.78
CA GLN A 103 -17.84 -7.53 -3.51
C GLN A 103 -18.31 -8.69 -2.61
N GLY A 104 -18.75 -9.80 -3.21
CA GLY A 104 -19.09 -11.02 -2.47
C GLY A 104 -17.88 -11.74 -1.87
N GLU A 105 -16.71 -11.69 -2.52
CA GLU A 105 -15.46 -12.35 -2.08
C GLU A 105 -14.71 -11.50 -1.05
N VAL A 106 -14.74 -10.16 -1.19
CA VAL A 106 -14.12 -9.20 -0.26
C VAL A 106 -14.75 -9.27 1.14
N VAL A 107 -16.07 -9.49 1.23
CA VAL A 107 -16.81 -9.55 2.51
C VAL A 107 -16.49 -10.83 3.31
N PHE A 108 -16.00 -11.89 2.68
CA PHE A 108 -15.62 -13.12 3.40
C PHE A 108 -14.28 -12.99 4.14
N ASP A 109 -13.31 -12.25 3.62
CA ASP A 109 -12.00 -12.09 4.28
C ASP A 109 -11.99 -11.01 5.37
N CYS A 110 -12.82 -9.96 5.27
CA CYS A 110 -12.95 -8.97 6.36
C CYS A 110 -13.71 -9.48 7.58
N ASN A 111 -14.44 -10.61 7.46
CA ASN A 111 -15.19 -11.25 8.55
C ASN A 111 -14.51 -12.52 9.10
N PHE A 112 -13.33 -12.88 8.59
CA PHE A 112 -12.53 -13.98 9.11
C PHE A 112 -11.37 -13.46 9.97
N ASP A 113 -11.73 -12.79 11.07
CA ASP A 113 -10.96 -12.89 12.31
C ASP A 113 -11.82 -13.63 13.35
N PRO A 114 -11.97 -14.97 13.25
CA PRO A 114 -12.73 -15.74 14.23
C PRO A 114 -11.95 -15.98 15.55
N ASP A 115 -10.82 -15.31 15.78
CA ASP A 115 -10.04 -15.46 17.02
C ASP A 115 -10.36 -14.42 18.12
N GLU A 116 -11.45 -13.66 18.00
CA GLU A 116 -11.92 -12.76 19.08
C GLU A 116 -13.36 -12.99 19.59
N THR A 117 -14.07 -14.05 19.17
CA THR A 117 -15.42 -14.34 19.73
C THR A 117 -15.69 -15.80 20.05
N ARG A 118 -14.85 -16.41 20.89
CA ARG A 118 -15.29 -17.53 21.75
C ARG A 118 -14.93 -17.28 23.22
N THR A 119 -15.65 -16.36 23.85
CA THR A 119 -15.89 -16.38 25.31
C THR A 119 -16.90 -17.50 25.64
N PRO A 120 -17.07 -17.97 26.90
CA PRO A 120 -16.25 -17.85 28.11
C PRO A 120 -15.82 -19.24 28.67
N GLN A 121 -14.79 -19.31 29.52
CA GLN A 121 -14.56 -20.51 30.33
C GLN A 121 -15.53 -20.53 31.53
N PRO A 122 -16.25 -21.64 31.77
CA PRO A 122 -16.86 -21.93 33.06
C PRO A 122 -15.82 -22.35 34.11
#